data_AF-A0A3C2CW90-F1
#
_entry.id   AF-A0A3C2CW90-F1
#
_cell.length_a   1.000
_cell.length_b   1.000
_cell.length_c   1.000
_cell.angle_alpha   90.00
_cell.angle_beta   90.00
_cell.angle_gamma   90.00
#
_symmetry.space_group_name_H-M   'P 1'
#
loop_
_entity.id
_entity.type
_entity.pdbx_description
1 polymer ?
#
loop_
_entity_poly.entity_id
_entity_poly.type
_entity_poly.pdbx_seq_one_letter_code
_entity_poly.pdbx_strand_id
1 'polypeptide(L)'
;MSEKQISISGLSTTNDPSQKELQSLISHAKEEKIKYVLNEQNFDSKLAKMVENEIGAKSLTLHNLSVLTDENIKNKDTYFTLMEANIATLEKALNE
;
A
#
# COMPACT_ATOMS: atom_id res chain seq x y z
N MET A 1 -19.26 2.53 3.33
CA MET A 1 -18.25 3.11 2.42
C MET A 1 -17.87 2.04 1.40
N SER A 2 -17.82 2.38 0.12
CA SER A 2 -17.31 1.50 -0.94
C SER A 2 -15.94 2.02 -1.35
N GLU A 3 -14.88 1.25 -1.09
CA GLU A 3 -13.50 1.59 -1.46
C GLU A 3 -13.11 0.83 -2.73
N LYS A 4 -12.28 1.46 -3.57
CA LYS A 4 -11.74 0.85 -4.79
C LYS A 4 -10.22 0.79 -4.67
N GLN A 5 -9.68 -0.42 -4.62
CA GLN A 5 -8.23 -0.66 -4.55
C GLN A 5 -7.69 -1.01 -5.93
N ILE A 6 -6.49 -0.52 -6.24
CA ILE A 6 -5.71 -0.91 -7.42
C ILE A 6 -4.38 -1.47 -6.92
N SER A 7 -4.15 -2.76 -7.13
CA SER A 7 -2.91 -3.41 -6.70
C SER A 7 -1.79 -3.15 -7.71
N ILE A 8 -0.62 -2.73 -7.22
CA ILE A 8 0.60 -2.58 -8.02
C ILE A 8 1.19 -3.96 -8.35
N SER A 9 1.15 -4.86 -7.37
CA SER A 9 1.49 -6.28 -7.51
C SER A 9 0.83 -7.06 -6.36
N GLY A 10 0.75 -8.40 -6.47
CA GLY A 10 0.67 -9.24 -5.28
C GLY A 10 -0.70 -9.56 -4.68
N LEU A 11 -1.75 -9.86 -5.46
CA LEU A 11 -2.79 -10.78 -4.94
C LEU A 11 -2.27 -12.24 -4.87
N SER A 12 -1.23 -12.55 -5.62
CA SER A 12 -0.45 -13.79 -5.59
C SER A 12 1.00 -13.43 -5.89
N THR A 13 1.94 -13.88 -5.08
CA THR A 13 3.39 -13.58 -5.10
C THR A 13 4.13 -14.09 -6.35
N THR A 14 3.45 -14.29 -7.48
CA THR A 14 3.99 -15.04 -8.62
C THR A 14 4.07 -14.28 -9.93
N ASN A 15 3.43 -13.11 -10.10
CA ASN A 15 3.62 -12.33 -11.32
C ASN A 15 3.66 -10.83 -10.98
N ASP A 16 4.86 -10.26 -11.03
CA ASP A 16 4.97 -8.82 -11.27
C ASP A 16 4.24 -8.47 -12.59
N PRO A 17 3.59 -7.30 -12.67
CA PRO A 17 2.92 -6.87 -13.90
C PRO A 17 3.92 -6.79 -15.05
N SER A 18 3.47 -7.12 -16.26
CA SER A 18 4.25 -6.83 -17.47
C SER A 18 4.49 -5.31 -17.60
N GLN A 19 5.50 -4.91 -18.38
CA GLN A 19 5.78 -3.48 -18.60
C GLN A 19 4.57 -2.70 -19.11
N LYS A 20 3.74 -3.31 -19.97
CA LYS A 20 2.54 -2.66 -20.52
C LYS A 20 1.47 -2.47 -19.46
N GLU A 21 1.26 -3.46 -18.60
CA GLU A 21 0.33 -3.36 -17.48
C GLU A 21 0.79 -2.31 -16.48
N LEU A 22 2.09 -2.29 -16.16
CA LEU A 22 2.68 -1.29 -15.29
C LEU A 22 2.52 0.14 -15.84
N GLN A 23 2.77 0.35 -17.12
CA GLN A 23 2.56 1.67 -17.76
C GLN A 23 1.10 2.10 -17.73
N SER A 24 0.17 1.16 -17.94
CA SER A 24 -1.27 1.44 -17.87
C SER A 24 -1.69 1.81 -16.46
N LEU A 25 -1.15 1.11 -15.44
CA LEU A 25 -1.38 1.41 -14.03
C LEU A 25 -0.83 2.79 -13.65
N ILE A 26 0.41 3.11 -14.05
CA ILE A 26 1.03 4.41 -13.76
C ILE A 26 0.23 5.54 -14.41
N SER A 27 -0.20 5.36 -15.67
CA SER A 27 -0.99 6.36 -16.40
C SER A 27 -2.34 6.58 -15.73
N HIS A 28 -3.05 5.50 -15.39
CA HIS A 28 -4.33 5.58 -14.69
C HIS A 28 -4.18 6.24 -13.30
N ALA A 29 -3.14 5.88 -12.54
CA ALA A 29 -2.88 6.49 -11.23
C ALA A 29 -2.57 8.01 -11.33
N LYS A 30 -1.87 8.44 -12.39
CA LYS A 30 -1.66 9.87 -12.68
C LYS A 30 -2.96 10.58 -13.04
N GLU A 31 -3.80 9.97 -13.88
CA GLU A 31 -5.11 10.51 -14.30
C GLU A 31 -6.06 10.68 -13.11
N GLU A 32 -6.13 9.67 -12.24
CA GLU A 32 -6.93 9.68 -11.00
C GLU A 32 -6.30 10.52 -9.87
N LYS A 33 -5.10 11.09 -10.10
CA LYS A 33 -4.34 11.90 -9.14
C LYS A 33 -4.14 11.19 -7.80
N ILE A 34 -3.77 9.90 -7.87
CA ILE A 34 -3.50 9.09 -6.69
C ILE A 34 -2.37 9.72 -5.89
N LYS A 35 -2.64 10.05 -4.62
CA LYS A 35 -1.70 10.74 -3.72
C LYS A 35 -0.89 9.79 -2.86
N TYR A 36 -1.39 8.57 -2.67
CA TYR A 36 -0.85 7.63 -1.70
C TYR A 36 -0.68 6.23 -2.29
N VAL A 37 0.45 5.60 -1.95
CA VAL A 37 0.73 4.18 -2.19
C VAL A 37 0.80 3.49 -0.83
N LEU A 38 -0.02 2.46 -0.61
CA LEU A 38 -0.02 1.70 0.64
C LEU A 38 0.94 0.52 0.55
N ASN A 39 1.86 0.41 1.49
CA ASN A 39 2.87 -0.66 1.57
C ASN A 39 2.73 -1.48 2.85
N GLU A 40 3.11 -2.76 2.78
CA GLU A 40 3.17 -3.63 3.94
C GLU A 40 4.50 -3.48 4.70
N GLN A 41 4.45 -3.64 6.03
CA GLN A 41 5.60 -3.41 6.92
C GLN A 41 6.84 -4.29 6.65
N ASN A 42 6.65 -5.47 6.07
CA ASN A 42 7.72 -6.46 5.86
C ASN A 42 8.07 -6.65 4.38
N PHE A 43 7.67 -5.71 3.52
CA PHE A 43 7.81 -5.85 2.08
C PHE A 43 8.44 -4.60 1.46
N ASP A 44 9.75 -4.64 1.25
CA ASP A 44 10.46 -3.59 0.50
C ASP A 44 10.34 -3.86 -1.01
N SER A 45 9.29 -3.30 -1.60
CA SER A 45 9.00 -3.44 -3.02
C SER A 45 9.70 -2.37 -3.84
N LYS A 46 10.74 -2.77 -4.58
CA LYS A 46 11.38 -1.91 -5.60
C LYS A 46 10.36 -1.40 -6.63
N LEU A 47 9.37 -2.23 -6.96
CA LEU A 47 8.33 -1.88 -7.93
C LEU A 47 7.38 -0.81 -7.35
N ALA A 48 6.92 -0.97 -6.09
CA ALA A 48 6.07 0.03 -5.46
C ALA A 48 6.80 1.38 -5.35
N LYS A 49 8.09 1.37 -4.98
CA LYS A 49 8.92 2.58 -4.92
C LYS A 49 9.10 3.24 -6.29
N MET A 50 9.25 2.46 -7.35
CA MET A 50 9.28 2.99 -8.71
C MET A 50 7.95 3.67 -9.06
N VAL A 51 6.82 3.01 -8.80
CA VAL A 51 5.49 3.58 -9.08
C VAL A 51 5.26 4.85 -8.27
N GLU A 52 5.58 4.85 -6.97
CA GLU A 52 5.51 6.03 -6.09
C GLU A 52 6.24 7.23 -6.70
N ASN A 53 7.49 7.04 -7.11
CA ASN A 53 8.31 8.08 -7.73
C ASN A 53 7.73 8.56 -9.07
N GLU A 54 7.27 7.63 -9.91
CA GLU A 54 6.72 7.93 -11.22
C GLU A 54 5.45 8.77 -11.14
N ILE A 55 4.57 8.49 -10.19
CA ILE A 55 3.29 9.20 -10.02
C ILE A 55 3.40 10.39 -9.06
N GLY A 56 4.51 10.54 -8.33
CA GLY A 56 4.70 11.60 -7.33
C GLY A 56 3.83 11.41 -6.08
N ALA A 57 3.44 10.17 -5.77
CA ALA A 57 2.67 9.84 -4.58
C ALA A 57 3.57 9.73 -3.36
N LYS A 58 2.96 9.72 -2.16
CA LYS A 58 3.63 9.42 -0.89
C LYS A 58 3.32 7.99 -0.47
N SER A 59 4.29 7.33 0.15
CA SER A 59 4.05 6.06 0.81
C SER A 59 3.31 6.22 2.16
N LEU A 60 2.36 5.33 2.43
CA LEU A 60 1.80 5.07 3.76
C LEU A 60 1.90 3.57 4.06
N THR A 61 1.88 3.21 5.34
CA THR A 61 1.95 1.80 5.78
C THR A 61 0.56 1.28 6.12
N LEU A 62 0.24 0.10 5.60
CA LEU A 62 -0.95 -0.67 5.95
C LEU A 62 -0.52 -2.08 6.42
N HIS A 63 -0.91 -2.46 7.63
CA HIS A 63 -0.55 -3.73 8.23
C HIS A 63 -1.47 -4.85 7.72
N ASN A 64 -0.91 -5.94 7.17
CA ASN A 64 -1.68 -7.05 6.58
C ASN A 64 -2.26 -8.06 7.61
N LEU A 65 -1.89 -7.91 8.88
CA LEU A 65 -2.36 -8.68 10.05
C LEU A 65 -1.97 -10.15 10.06
N SER A 66 -1.14 -10.59 9.11
CA SER A 66 -0.72 -11.98 9.00
C SER A 66 0.38 -12.33 9.99
N VAL A 67 1.32 -11.40 10.23
CA VAL A 67 2.50 -11.62 11.08
C VAL A 67 2.83 -10.33 11.83
N LEU A 68 3.12 -10.45 13.13
CA LEU A 68 3.67 -9.36 13.95
C LEU A 68 5.18 -9.25 13.74
N THR A 69 5.68 -8.02 13.60
CA THR A 69 7.14 -7.76 13.66
C THR A 69 7.64 -7.80 15.09
N ASP A 70 8.97 -7.87 15.25
CA ASP A 70 9.62 -7.69 16.56
C ASP A 70 9.26 -6.35 17.21
N GLU A 71 9.07 -5.31 16.39
CA GLU A 71 8.60 -3.99 16.85
C GLU A 71 7.16 -4.07 17.38
N ASN A 72 6.26 -4.74 16.67
CA ASN A 72 4.88 -4.93 17.14
C ASN A 72 4.84 -5.68 18.47
N ILE A 73 5.64 -6.73 18.62
CA ILE A 73 5.73 -7.51 19.86
C ILE A 73 6.24 -6.63 21.00
N LYS A 74 7.29 -5.84 20.75
CA LYS A 74 7.86 -4.91 21.74
C LYS A 74 6.86 -3.83 22.15
N ASN A 75 6.07 -3.33 21.20
CA ASN A 75 5.03 -2.33 21.43
C ASN A 75 3.74 -2.92 22.03
N LYS A 76 3.67 -4.25 22.17
CA LYS A 76 2.48 -5.00 22.60
C LYS A 76 1.26 -4.73 21.71
N ASP A 77 1.51 -4.58 20.41
CA ASP A 77 0.45 -4.40 19.44
C ASP A 77 -0.46 -5.63 19.38
N THR A 78 -1.75 -5.37 19.27
CA THR A 78 -2.80 -6.38 19.15
C THR A 78 -3.52 -6.19 17.82
N TYR A 79 -4.40 -7.13 17.48
CA TYR A 79 -5.30 -6.97 16.34
C TYR A 79 -6.00 -5.59 16.34
N PHE A 80 -6.49 -5.13 17.50
CA PHE A 80 -7.22 -3.87 17.60
C PHE A 80 -6.32 -2.66 17.40
N THR A 81 -5.15 -2.60 18.03
CA THR A 81 -4.24 -1.45 17.87
C THR A 81 -3.75 -1.33 16.43
N LEU A 82 -3.49 -2.46 15.77
CA LEU A 82 -3.11 -2.50 14.36
C LEU A 82 -4.25 -2.10 13.43
N MET A 83 -5.49 -2.50 13.74
CA MET A 83 -6.66 -2.10 12.96
C MET A 83 -6.99 -0.62 13.13
N GLU A 84 -6.85 -0.07 14.34
CA GLU A 84 -6.98 1.37 14.59
C GLU A 84 -5.95 2.17 13.78
N ALA A 85 -4.70 1.71 13.76
CA ALA A 85 -3.66 2.29 12.91
C ALA A 85 -4.00 2.19 11.40
N ASN A 86 -4.50 1.03 10.96
CA ASN A 86 -4.93 0.84 9.57
C ASN A 86 -6.09 1.78 9.20
N ILE A 87 -7.09 1.95 10.08
CA ILE A 87 -8.20 2.88 9.85
C ILE A 87 -7.67 4.31 9.70
N ALA A 88 -6.76 4.75 10.58
CA ALA A 88 -6.16 6.07 10.46
C ALA A 88 -5.38 6.26 9.14
N THR A 89 -4.65 5.23 8.69
CA THR A 89 -3.99 5.24 7.36
C THR A 89 -5.01 5.37 6.23
N LEU A 90 -6.11 4.61 6.27
CA LEU A 90 -7.14 4.64 5.23
C LEU A 90 -7.89 5.97 5.22
N GLU A 91 -8.24 6.52 6.39
CA GLU A 91 -8.85 7.85 6.51
C GLU A 91 -7.96 8.92 5.88
N LYS A 92 -6.65 8.85 6.11
CA LYS A 92 -5.68 9.74 5.47
C LYS A 92 -5.66 9.55 3.95
N ALA A 93 -5.61 8.30 3.48
CA ALA A 93 -5.52 7.99 2.06
C ALA A 93 -6.77 8.40 1.26
N LEU A 94 -7.95 8.38 1.90
CA LEU A 94 -9.24 8.62 1.25
C LEU A 94 -9.75 10.05 1.38
N ASN A 95 -9.33 10.78 2.42
CA ASN A 95 -9.87 12.11 2.71
C ASN A 95 -8.89 13.27 2.45
N GLU A 96 -7.59 13.01 2.24
CA GLU A 96 -6.60 14.05 1.91
C GLU A 96 -6.36 14.23 0.42
#